data_AF-A0A920J8C0-F1
#
_entry.id   AF-A0A920J8C0-F1
#
_cell.length_a   1.000
_cell.length_b   1.000
_cell.length_c   1.000
_cell.angle_alpha   90.00
_cell.angle_beta   90.00
_cell.angle_gamma   90.00
#
_symmetry.space_group_name_H-M   'P 1'
#
loop_
_entity.id
_entity.type
_entity.pdbx_description
1 polymer ?
#
loop_
_entity_poly.entity_id
_entity_poly.type
_entity_poly.pdbx_seq_one_letter_code
_entity_poly.pdbx_strand_id
1 'polypeptide(L)'
;MGCLFRLASSEGAQIGLPELDLGAVPAWGGSARLAKCVGEHHAMDMILRSKKISGKTALEIGLVHEVWPLNELKEAALRLANELAAQPAHAVASMMRVLVNSSERSLKDLIGEERKAFKG
;
A
#
# COMPACT_ATOMS: atom_id res chain seq x y z
N MET A 1 5.65 -0.77 3.69
CA MET A 1 4.75 -0.64 2.52
C MET A 1 5.02 -1.72 1.47
N GLY A 2 4.99 -3.00 1.85
CA GLY A 2 5.29 -4.11 0.90
C GLY A 2 4.07 -4.81 0.35
N CYS A 3 2.88 -4.51 0.87
CA CYS A 3 1.62 -5.17 0.52
C CYS A 3 0.86 -4.35 -0.52
N LEU A 4 0.15 -5.05 -1.42
CA LEU A 4 -0.74 -4.45 -2.41
C LEU A 4 -1.90 -3.71 -1.73
N PHE A 5 -2.67 -4.43 -0.91
CA PHE A 5 -3.73 -3.87 -0.08
C PHE A 5 -3.26 -3.75 1.37
N ARG A 6 -3.81 -2.76 2.07
CA ARG A 6 -3.47 -2.47 3.47
C ARG A 6 -4.74 -2.11 4.20
N LEU A 7 -5.08 -2.88 5.23
CA LEU A 7 -6.19 -2.62 6.15
C LEU A 7 -5.60 -2.26 7.51
N ALA A 8 -6.23 -1.34 8.23
CA ALA A 8 -5.83 -0.96 9.57
C ALA A 8 -7.00 -1.03 10.56
N SER A 9 -6.66 -1.15 11.85
CA SER A 9 -7.65 -0.99 12.91
C SER A 9 -8.10 0.47 13.00
N SER A 10 -9.40 0.71 13.21
CA SER A 10 -9.95 2.02 13.54
C SER A 10 -9.46 2.54 14.89
N GLU A 11 -9.10 1.62 15.78
CA GLU A 11 -8.74 1.90 17.16
C GLU A 11 -7.35 1.34 17.48
N GLY A 12 -6.55 2.11 18.22
CA GLY A 12 -5.24 1.67 18.70
C GLY A 12 -4.15 1.49 17.64
N ALA A 13 -4.44 1.63 16.34
CA ALA A 13 -3.43 1.57 15.29
C ALA A 13 -2.43 2.72 15.44
N GLN A 14 -1.13 2.38 15.43
CA GLN A 14 -0.03 3.33 15.41
C GLN A 14 0.90 3.00 14.24
N ILE A 15 0.83 3.79 13.17
CA ILE A 15 1.51 3.52 11.90
C ILE A 15 2.58 4.59 11.68
N GLY A 16 3.83 4.19 11.49
CA GLY A 16 4.93 5.13 11.27
C GLY A 16 6.27 4.41 11.08
N LEU A 17 7.33 5.20 10.88
CA LEU A 17 8.72 4.76 10.77
C LEU A 17 9.50 5.39 11.94
N PRO A 18 9.70 4.67 13.07
CA PRO A 18 10.26 5.24 14.30
C PRO A 18 11.80 5.29 14.32
N GLU A 19 12.48 5.00 13.22
CA GLU A 19 13.95 4.82 13.20
C GLU A 19 14.72 6.09 13.64
N LEU A 20 14.18 7.29 13.38
CA LEU A 20 14.83 8.55 13.73
C LEU A 20 14.90 8.77 15.26
N ASP A 21 13.93 8.28 16.04
CA ASP A 21 13.98 8.30 17.51
C ASP A 21 15.19 7.52 18.07
N LEU A 22 15.70 6.56 17.31
CA LEU A 22 16.86 5.73 17.65
C LEU A 22 18.17 6.24 17.05
N GLY A 23 18.15 7.42 16.40
CA GLY A 23 19.30 7.93 15.65
C GLY A 23 19.64 7.12 14.39
N ALA A 24 18.69 6.34 13.89
CA ALA A 24 18.82 5.52 12.69
C ALA A 24 17.94 6.08 11.56
N VAL A 25 18.11 5.52 10.35
CA VAL A 25 17.29 5.87 9.17
C VAL A 25 16.45 4.68 8.72
N PRO A 26 15.24 4.89 8.16
CA PRO A 26 14.45 3.79 7.63
C PRO A 26 15.20 3.05 6.52
N ALA A 27 15.38 1.74 6.69
CA ALA A 27 16.08 0.87 5.76
C ALA A 27 15.12 0.13 4.80
N TRP A 28 15.68 -0.64 3.86
CA TRP A 28 14.92 -1.55 2.97
C TRP A 28 13.82 -0.88 2.11
N GLY A 29 14.00 0.41 1.83
CA GLY A 29 13.08 1.20 1.00
C GLY A 29 11.79 1.64 1.69
N GLY A 30 11.70 1.55 3.03
CA GLY A 30 10.54 1.99 3.79
C GLY A 30 10.18 3.47 3.55
N SER A 31 11.17 4.34 3.59
CA SER A 31 11.04 5.78 3.33
C SER A 31 10.57 6.08 1.90
N ALA A 32 11.25 5.49 0.91
CA ALA A 32 10.92 5.67 -0.51
C ALA A 32 9.50 5.18 -0.84
N ARG A 33 9.09 4.02 -0.30
CA ARG A 33 7.74 3.49 -0.53
C ARG A 33 6.67 4.29 0.22
N LEU A 34 6.96 4.82 1.41
CA LEU A 34 6.04 5.72 2.12
C LEU A 34 5.76 6.97 1.27
N ALA A 35 6.81 7.63 0.77
CA ALA A 35 6.67 8.81 -0.10
C ALA A 35 5.84 8.52 -1.36
N LYS A 36 6.01 7.34 -1.98
CA LYS A 36 5.17 6.91 -3.11
C LYS A 36 3.71 6.66 -2.74
N CYS A 37 3.41 6.29 -1.49
CA CYS A 37 2.04 6.01 -1.05
C CYS A 37 1.28 7.29 -0.65
N VAL A 38 1.94 8.19 0.10
CA VAL A 38 1.26 9.34 0.74
C VAL A 38 1.75 10.70 0.25
N GLY A 39 2.67 10.72 -0.71
CA GLY A 39 3.36 11.93 -1.13
C GLY A 39 4.50 12.34 -0.20
N GLU A 40 5.35 13.25 -0.68
CA GLU A 40 6.56 13.67 0.02
C GLU A 40 6.26 14.43 1.31
N HIS A 41 5.26 15.31 1.31
CA HIS A 41 4.94 16.15 2.47
C HIS A 41 4.52 15.32 3.70
N HIS A 42 3.62 14.35 3.50
CA HIS A 42 3.20 13.46 4.59
C HIS A 42 4.33 12.50 5.01
N ALA A 43 5.13 12.01 4.05
CA ALA A 43 6.27 11.16 4.37
C ALA A 43 7.33 11.89 5.21
N MET A 44 7.62 13.16 4.90
CA MET A 44 8.54 14.00 5.68
C MET A 44 8.02 14.22 7.10
N ASP A 45 6.73 14.59 7.27
CA ASP A 45 6.12 14.77 8.60
C ASP A 45 6.21 13.50 9.44
N MET A 46 5.95 12.33 8.84
CA MET A 46 6.01 11.05 9.53
C MET A 46 7.44 10.61 9.88
N ILE A 47 8.38 10.72 8.95
CA ILE A 47 9.75 10.20 9.12
C ILE A 47 10.59 11.15 9.98
N LEU A 48 10.65 12.44 9.62
CA LEU A 48 11.57 13.38 10.27
C LEU A 48 11.18 13.71 11.70
N ARG A 49 9.91 13.49 12.06
CA ARG A 49 9.38 13.68 13.42
C ARG A 49 9.10 12.36 14.14
N SER A 50 9.44 11.22 13.54
CA SER A 50 9.07 9.88 14.03
C SER A 50 7.59 9.75 14.43
N LYS A 51 6.72 10.47 13.72
CA LYS A 51 5.31 10.59 14.06
C LYS A 51 4.56 9.33 13.63
N LYS A 52 3.87 8.74 14.60
CA LYS A 52 2.91 7.65 14.38
C LYS A 52 1.53 8.25 14.13
N ILE A 53 0.80 7.71 13.16
CA ILE A 53 -0.55 8.13 12.81
C ILE A 53 -1.56 7.02 13.10
N SER A 54 -2.83 7.41 13.29
CA SER A 54 -3.95 6.48 13.47
C SER A 54 -4.31 5.77 12.16
N GLY A 55 -5.07 4.68 12.26
CA GLY A 55 -5.66 4.01 11.09
C GLY A 55 -6.55 4.96 10.26
N LYS A 56 -7.33 5.81 10.93
CA LYS A 56 -8.18 6.81 10.28
C LYS A 56 -7.36 7.84 9.48
N THR A 57 -6.33 8.42 10.09
CA THR A 57 -5.44 9.36 9.39
C THR A 57 -4.70 8.67 8.25
N ALA A 58 -4.30 7.41 8.44
CA ALA A 58 -3.69 6.63 7.36
C ALA A 58 -4.63 6.44 6.18
N LEU A 59 -5.94 6.28 6.40
CA LEU A 59 -6.93 6.20 5.33
C LEU A 59 -7.07 7.54 4.61
N GLU A 60 -7.16 8.64 5.36
CA GLU A 60 -7.30 10.00 4.83
C GLU A 60 -6.16 10.40 3.89
N ILE A 61 -4.92 9.96 4.18
CA ILE A 61 -3.74 10.27 3.35
C ILE A 61 -3.43 9.21 2.29
N GLY A 62 -4.32 8.23 2.09
CA GLY A 62 -4.15 7.16 1.09
C GLY A 62 -3.10 6.11 1.46
N LEU A 63 -2.69 6.06 2.73
CA LEU A 63 -1.73 5.07 3.21
C LEU A 63 -2.35 3.68 3.31
N VAL A 64 -3.57 3.58 3.82
CA VAL A 64 -4.33 2.32 3.89
C VAL A 64 -5.58 2.42 3.01
N HIS A 65 -6.11 1.28 2.61
CA HIS A 65 -7.27 1.18 1.72
C HIS A 65 -8.58 1.18 2.52
N GLU A 66 -8.57 0.54 3.68
CA GLU A 66 -9.75 0.44 4.55
C GLU A 66 -9.36 0.43 6.02
N VAL A 67 -10.34 0.75 6.86
CA VAL A 67 -10.20 0.81 8.31
C VAL A 67 -11.39 0.10 8.95
N TRP A 68 -11.12 -0.80 9.89
CA TRP A 68 -12.13 -1.66 10.52
C TRP A 68 -11.96 -1.70 12.04
N PRO A 69 -13.03 -1.93 12.82
CA PRO A 69 -12.91 -2.30 14.24
C PRO A 69 -11.92 -3.46 14.44
N LEU A 70 -11.15 -3.43 15.53
CA LEU A 70 -10.07 -4.40 15.75
C LEU A 70 -10.56 -5.86 15.74
N ASN A 71 -11.75 -6.10 16.30
CA ASN A 71 -12.39 -7.41 16.36
C ASN A 71 -12.90 -7.91 14.98
N GLU A 72 -13.09 -7.02 14.01
CA GLU A 72 -13.59 -7.34 12.67
C GLU A 72 -12.49 -7.35 11.62
N LEU A 73 -11.36 -6.69 11.89
CA LEU A 73 -10.26 -6.47 10.95
C LEU A 73 -9.77 -7.75 10.28
N LYS A 74 -9.64 -8.85 11.04
CA LYS A 74 -9.20 -10.15 10.50
C LYS A 74 -10.22 -10.72 9.52
N GLU A 75 -11.49 -10.64 9.85
CA GLU A 75 -12.55 -11.13 8.98
C GLU A 75 -12.64 -10.30 7.70
N ALA A 76 -12.55 -8.97 7.82
CA ALA A 76 -12.48 -8.06 6.67
C ALA A 76 -11.31 -8.42 5.72
N ALA A 77 -10.12 -8.67 6.27
CA ALA A 77 -8.96 -9.10 5.48
C ALA A 77 -9.19 -10.44 4.75
N LEU A 78 -9.85 -11.40 5.39
CA LEU A 78 -10.21 -12.68 4.76
C LEU A 78 -11.28 -12.51 3.68
N ARG A 79 -12.27 -11.63 3.89
CA ARG A 79 -13.28 -11.30 2.88
C ARG A 79 -12.62 -10.70 1.64
N LEU A 80 -11.73 -9.73 1.81
CA LEU A 80 -10.95 -9.15 0.70
C LEU A 80 -10.12 -10.23 -0.02
N ALA A 81 -9.45 -11.11 0.72
CA ALA A 81 -8.67 -12.19 0.12
C ALA A 81 -9.55 -13.13 -0.73
N ASN A 82 -10.74 -13.50 -0.24
CA ASN A 82 -11.69 -14.34 -0.96
C ASN A 82 -12.26 -13.63 -2.20
N GLU A 83 -12.55 -12.33 -2.11
CA GLU A 83 -12.98 -11.52 -3.24
C GLU A 83 -11.94 -11.51 -4.35
N LEU A 84 -10.67 -11.28 -4.01
CA LEU A 84 -9.56 -11.30 -4.96
C LEU A 84 -9.33 -12.71 -5.54
N ALA A 85 -9.48 -13.76 -4.73
CA ALA A 85 -9.31 -15.14 -5.16
C ALA A 85 -10.43 -15.63 -6.10
N ALA A 86 -11.61 -15.02 -6.03
CA ALA A 86 -12.73 -15.32 -6.92
C ALA A 86 -12.54 -14.75 -8.35
N GLN A 87 -11.60 -13.82 -8.54
CA GLN A 87 -11.31 -13.26 -9.86
C GLN A 87 -10.53 -14.26 -10.74
N PRO A 88 -10.64 -14.17 -12.08
CA PRO A 88 -9.86 -15.01 -12.97
C PRO A 88 -8.36 -14.82 -12.75
N ALA A 89 -7.66 -15.88 -12.31
CA ALA A 89 -6.26 -15.80 -11.89
C ALA A 89 -5.32 -15.23 -12.99
N HIS A 90 -5.58 -15.57 -14.26
CA HIS A 90 -4.79 -15.05 -15.38
C HIS A 90 -4.96 -13.52 -15.56
N ALA A 91 -6.17 -13.00 -15.33
CA ALA A 91 -6.48 -11.58 -15.43
C ALA A 91 -5.83 -10.82 -14.27
N VAL A 92 -5.94 -11.34 -13.04
CA VAL A 92 -5.28 -10.76 -11.85
C VAL A 92 -3.77 -10.69 -12.05
N ALA A 93 -3.14 -11.80 -12.45
CA ALA A 93 -1.70 -11.84 -12.69
C ALA A 93 -1.27 -10.86 -13.79
N SER A 94 -2.06 -10.73 -14.84
CA SER A 94 -1.79 -9.78 -15.92
C SER A 94 -1.90 -8.33 -15.48
N MET A 95 -2.94 -7.97 -14.73
CA MET A 95 -3.11 -6.62 -14.23
C MET A 95 -2.05 -6.26 -13.19
N MET A 96 -1.60 -7.22 -12.37
CA MET A 96 -0.46 -7.00 -11.48
C MET A 96 0.82 -6.63 -12.24
N ARG A 97 1.08 -7.26 -13.41
CA ARG A 97 2.23 -6.90 -14.26
C ARG A 97 2.13 -5.49 -14.85
N VAL A 98 0.92 -4.97 -15.04
CA VAL A 98 0.70 -3.60 -15.52
C VAL A 98 0.85 -2.61 -14.36
N LEU A 99 0.16 -2.85 -13.24
CA LEU A 99 -0.01 -1.87 -12.18
C LEU A 99 1.20 -1.74 -11.25
N VAL A 100 1.86 -2.84 -10.91
CA VAL A 100 2.99 -2.82 -9.96
C VAL A 100 4.17 -2.07 -10.59
N ASN A 101 4.64 -1.03 -9.89
CA ASN A 101 5.69 -0.11 -10.36
C ASN A 101 5.34 0.61 -11.69
N SER A 102 4.05 0.78 -11.99
CA SER A 102 3.59 1.46 -13.21
C SER A 102 4.15 2.88 -13.38
N SER A 103 4.35 3.61 -12.27
CA SER A 103 4.92 4.96 -12.29
C SER A 103 6.39 5.03 -12.74
N GLU A 104 7.09 3.90 -12.77
CA GLU A 104 8.48 3.79 -13.22
C GLU A 104 8.59 3.42 -14.71
N ARG A 105 7.46 3.26 -15.39
CA ARG A 105 7.37 2.71 -16.75
C ARG A 105 6.64 3.67 -17.68
N SER A 106 6.96 3.61 -18.97
CA SER A 106 6.28 4.46 -19.96
C SER A 106 4.86 3.95 -20.24
N LEU A 107 3.94 4.85 -20.58
CA LEU A 107 2.58 4.48 -21.00
C LEU A 107 2.59 3.48 -22.16
N LYS A 108 3.54 3.61 -23.09
CA LYS A 108 3.72 2.68 -24.21
C LYS A 108 4.02 1.26 -23.73
N ASP A 109 4.88 1.11 -22.72
CA ASP A 109 5.22 -0.20 -22.16
C ASP A 109 4.03 -0.83 -21.44
N LEU A 110 3.27 -0.02 -20.70
CA LEU A 110 2.07 -0.47 -19.97
C LEU A 110 0.99 -0.97 -20.95
N ILE A 111 0.68 -0.19 -21.99
CA ILE A 111 -0.25 -0.59 -23.07
C ILE A 111 0.26 -1.86 -23.79
N GLY A 112 1.59 -1.99 -23.93
CA GLY A 112 2.21 -3.19 -24.47
C GLY A 112 1.91 -4.45 -23.65
N GLU A 113 1.98 -4.36 -22.31
CA GLU A 113 1.62 -5.46 -21.41
C GLU A 113 0.12 -5.78 -21.45
N GLU A 114 -0.74 -4.76 -21.49
CA GLU A 114 -2.19 -4.95 -21.64
C GLU A 114 -2.54 -5.70 -22.93
N ARG A 115 -1.90 -5.35 -24.06
CA ARG A 115 -2.11 -6.04 -25.34
C ARG A 115 -1.68 -7.51 -25.31
N LYS A 116 -0.64 -7.86 -24.54
CA LYS A 116 -0.24 -9.27 -24.34
C LYS A 116 -1.29 -10.01 -23.53
N ALA A 117 -1.82 -9.37 -22.47
CA ALA A 117 -2.82 -9.93 -21.59
C ALA A 117 -4.17 -10.18 -22.29
N PHE A 118 -4.58 -9.30 -23.22
CA PHE A 118 -5.84 -9.45 -23.96
C PHE A 118 -5.85 -10.63 -24.95
N LYS A 119 -4.66 -11.06 -25.41
CA LYS A 119 -4.52 -12.08 -26.46
C LYS A 119 -4.30 -13.51 -25.93
N GLY A 120 -4.15 -13.68 -24.62
CA GLY A 120 -3.92 -14.98 -23.96
C GLY A 120 -5.10 -15.39 -23.11
#